data_AF-A0A6C0LKY8-F1
#
_entry.id   AF-A0A6C0LKY8-F1
#
_cell.length_a   1.000
_cell.length_b   1.000
_cell.length_c   1.000
_cell.angle_alpha   90.00
_cell.angle_beta   90.00
_cell.angle_gamma   90.00
#
_symmetry.space_group_name_H-M   'P 1'
#
loop_
_entity.id
_entity.type
_entity.pdbx_description
1 polymer ?
#
loop_
_entity_poly.entity_id
_entity_poly.type
_entity_poly.pdbx_seq_one_letter_code
_entity_poly.pdbx_strand_id
1 'polypeptide(L)' 'MKMKYIKLPIFLAAFVIGLLFVYLSAAPTETVLVYPTPENAGKIEYRDKAGNCFSYKANEVTCPKTGMKVIPIQE' A
#
# COMPACT_ATOMS: atom_id res chain seq x y z
N MET A 1 -7.66 -12.85 -42.19
CA MET A 1 -7.72 -13.68 -40.96
C MET A 1 -9.17 -14.11 -40.75
N LYS A 2 -9.53 -15.36 -41.08
CA LYS A 2 -10.91 -15.85 -40.98
C LYS A 2 -11.15 -16.48 -39.61
N MET A 3 -11.78 -15.76 -38.70
CA MET A 3 -12.31 -16.30 -37.43
C MET A 3 -13.55 -17.16 -37.75
N LYS A 4 -13.35 -18.37 -38.27
CA LYS A 4 -14.45 -19.25 -38.76
C LYS A 4 -15.30 -19.85 -37.63
N TYR A 5 -14.80 -19.81 -36.39
CA TYR A 5 -15.41 -20.48 -35.24
C TYR A 5 -15.78 -19.54 -34.08
N ILE A 6 -15.30 -18.29 -34.10
CA ILE A 6 -15.54 -17.32 -33.03
C ILE A 6 -16.47 -16.23 -33.52
N LYS A 7 -17.65 -16.17 -32.91
CA LYS A 7 -18.57 -15.04 -33.08
C LYS A 7 -18.00 -13.85 -32.30
N LEU A 8 -17.32 -12.96 -33.02
CA LEU A 8 -16.70 -11.75 -32.47
C LEU A 8 -17.59 -10.92 -31.51
N PRO A 9 -18.88 -10.66 -31.80
CA PRO A 9 -19.72 -9.90 -30.86
C PRO A 9 -19.96 -10.63 -29.54
N ILE A 10 -20.09 -11.96 -29.57
CA ILE A 10 -20.29 -12.78 -28.37
C ILE A 10 -19.00 -12.80 -27.54
N PHE A 11 -17.85 -12.92 -28.20
CA PHE A 11 -16.55 -12.85 -27.55
C PHE A 11 -16.34 -11.50 -26.84
N LEU A 12 -16.63 -10.39 -27.52
CA LEU A 12 -16.52 -9.05 -26.92
C LEU A 12 -17.48 -8.86 -25.75
N ALA A 13 -18.73 -9.32 -25.88
CA ALA A 13 -19.70 -9.26 -24.79
C ALA A 13 -19.22 -10.04 -23.55
N ALA A 14 -18.75 -11.28 -23.75
CA ALA A 14 -18.20 -12.10 -22.66
C ALA A 14 -16.94 -11.47 -22.04
N PHE A 15 -16.07 -10.86 -22.85
CA PHE A 15 -14.87 -10.18 -22.37
C PHE A 15 -15.20 -8.96 -21.49
N VAL A 16 -16.15 -8.13 -21.92
CA VAL A 16 -16.61 -6.97 -21.13
C VAL A 16 -17.26 -7.42 -19.82
N ILE A 17 -18.09 -8.46 -19.85
CA ILE A 17 -18.69 -9.03 -18.63
C ILE A 17 -17.60 -9.56 -17.69
N GLY A 18 -16.58 -10.24 -18.22
CA GLY A 18 -15.44 -10.72 -17.43
C GLY A 18 -14.65 -9.59 -16.77
N LEU A 19 -14.34 -8.53 -17.52
CA LEU A 19 -13.68 -7.34 -16.97
C LEU A 19 -14.50 -6.69 -15.86
N LEU A 20 -15.81 -6.55 -16.07
CA LEU A 20 -16.72 -5.99 -15.08
C LEU A 20 -16.76 -6.84 -13.81
N PHE A 21 -16.83 -8.17 -13.96
CA PHE A 21 -16.82 -9.10 -12.83
C PHE A 21 -15.56 -8.96 -11.99
N VAL A 22 -14.37 -8.95 -12.63
CA VAL A 22 -13.10 -8.76 -11.93
C VAL A 22 -13.09 -7.43 -11.16
N TYR A 23 -13.55 -6.36 -11.80
CA TYR A 23 -13.61 -5.03 -11.18
C TYR A 23 -14.50 -5.00 -9.93
N LEU A 24 -15.68 -5.62 -10.01
CA LEU A 24 -16.62 -5.67 -8.87
C LEU A 24 -16.19 -6.65 -7.77
N SER A 25 -15.45 -7.70 -8.12
CA SER A 25 -14.92 -8.69 -7.16
C SER A 25 -13.62 -8.26 -6.47
N ALA A 26 -12.99 -7.16 -6.93
CA ALA A 26 -11.75 -6.67 -6.36
C ALA A 26 -11.98 -6.25 -4.90
N ALA A 27 -11.16 -6.79 -4.00
CA ALA A 27 -11.21 -6.40 -2.59
C ALA A 27 -10.89 -4.90 -2.43
N PRO A 28 -11.56 -4.19 -1.52
CA PRO A 28 -11.21 -2.81 -1.22
C PRO A 28 -9.76 -2.74 -0.71
N THR A 29 -9.06 -1.67 -1.09
CA THR A 29 -7.73 -1.39 -0.57
C THR A 29 -7.87 -0.79 0.83
N GLU A 30 -7.50 -1.56 1.85
CA GLU A 30 -7.49 -1.10 3.24
C GLU A 30 -6.25 -0.24 3.49
N THR A 31 -6.44 1.00 3.91
CA THR A 31 -5.35 1.87 4.38
C THR A 31 -5.03 1.54 5.82
N VAL A 32 -3.93 0.84 6.06
CA VAL A 32 -3.47 0.54 7.43
C VAL A 32 -2.69 1.74 7.96
N LEU A 33 -3.15 2.33 9.06
CA LEU A 33 -2.43 3.39 9.76
C LEU A 33 -1.32 2.76 10.60
N VAL A 34 -0.09 2.81 10.08
CA VAL A 34 1.11 2.30 10.77
C VAL A 34 1.96 3.49 11.20
N TYR A 35 2.39 3.48 12.47
CA TYR A 35 3.34 4.47 12.99
C TYR A 35 4.79 4.00 12.81
N PRO A 36 5.73 4.92 12.60
CA PRO A 36 7.14 4.59 12.54
C PRO A 36 7.66 4.12 13.90
N THR A 37 8.21 2.91 13.91
CA THR A 37 8.95 2.31 15.03
C THR A 37 10.41 2.10 14.63
N PRO A 38 11.34 1.98 15.60
CA PRO A 38 12.72 1.63 15.30
C PRO A 38 12.86 0.34 14.50
N GLU A 39 11.95 -0.65 14.66
CA GLU A 39 12.04 -1.91 13.90
C GLU A 39 11.51 -1.81 12.47
N ASN A 40 10.58 -0.89 12.20
CA ASN A 40 9.97 -0.71 10.87
C ASN A 40 10.58 0.44 10.04
N ALA A 41 11.40 1.28 10.68
CA ALA A 41 12.14 2.34 10.02
C ALA A 41 12.98 1.76 8.87
N GLY A 42 12.76 2.27 7.66
CA GLY A 42 13.42 1.84 6.44
C GLY A 42 12.86 0.58 5.79
N LYS A 43 11.87 -0.08 6.41
CA LYS A 43 11.19 -1.26 5.83
C LYS A 43 9.90 -0.91 5.10
N ILE A 44 9.27 0.19 5.49
CA ILE A 44 8.01 0.66 4.88
C ILE A 44 8.10 2.16 4.53
N GLU A 45 7.34 2.55 3.52
CA GLU A 45 7.20 3.94 3.09
C GLU A 45 5.91 4.54 3.64
N TYR A 46 5.99 5.80 4.02
CA TYR A 46 4.89 6.59 4.56
C TYR A 46 4.49 7.62 3.52
N ARG A 47 3.17 7.82 3.39
CA ARG A 47 2.60 8.84 2.50
C ARG A 47 2.08 10.00 3.35
N ASP A 48 2.59 11.20 3.09
CA ASP A 48 2.10 12.40 3.76
C ASP A 48 0.74 12.86 3.20
N LYS A 49 0.15 13.88 3.82
CA LYS A 49 -1.11 14.49 3.36
C LYS A 49 -0.97 15.23 2.03
N ALA A 50 0.24 15.59 1.61
CA ALA A 50 0.54 16.20 0.32
C ALA A 50 0.79 15.17 -0.79
N GLY A 51 0.76 13.87 -0.45
CA GLY A 51 0.96 12.76 -1.38
C GLY A 51 2.42 12.36 -1.61
N ASN A 52 3.38 12.93 -0.87
CA ASN A 52 4.79 12.56 -0.97
C ASN A 52 5.06 11.27 -0.21
N CYS A 53 5.85 10.38 -0.81
CA CYS A 53 6.34 9.17 -0.17
C CYS A 53 7.71 9.42 0.47
N PHE A 54 7.88 9.01 1.73
CA PHE A 54 9.13 9.13 2.47
C PHE A 54 9.33 7.94 3.41
N SER A 55 10.57 7.69 3.82
CA SER A 55 10.91 6.63 4.76
C SER A 55 11.72 7.17 5.93
N TYR A 56 11.47 6.64 7.12
CA TYR A 56 12.24 6.98 8.30
C TYR A 56 13.52 6.13 8.35
N LYS A 57 14.63 6.74 8.76
CA LYS A 57 15.88 6.03 9.03
C LYS A 57 16.13 6.05 10.54
N ALA A 58 16.13 4.88 11.17
CA ALA A 58 16.56 4.75 12.55
C ALA A 58 18.09 4.76 12.61
N ASN A 59 18.65 5.53 13.53
CA ASN A 59 20.07 5.49 13.86
C ASN A 59 20.17 5.03 15.31
N GLU A 60 20.89 3.93 15.54
CA GLU A 60 21.14 3.44 16.87
C GLU A 60 22.19 4.34 17.56
N VAL A 61 21.87 4.79 18.77
CA VAL A 61 22.73 5.69 19.55
C VAL A 61 22.95 5.12 20.93
N THR A 62 24.10 5.41 21.53
CA THR A 62 24.36 5.03 22.92
C THR A 62 23.45 5.83 23.85
N CYS A 63 22.69 5.13 24.68
CA CYS A 63 21.79 5.75 25.66
C CYS A 63 22.59 6.64 26.64
N PRO A 64 22.32 7.96 26.71
CA PRO A 64 23.08 8.86 27.56
C PRO A 64 22.73 8.63 29.04
N LYS A 65 23.74 8.57 29.91
CA LYS A 65 23.57 8.30 31.35
C LYS A 65 22.91 9.44 32.14
N THR A 66 22.89 10.66 31.58
CA THR A 66 22.35 11.86 32.22
C THR A 66 21.66 12.76 31.18
N GLY A 67 20.65 13.52 31.60
CA GLY A 67 19.95 14.49 30.73
C GLY A 67 18.86 13.90 29.82
N MET A 68 18.42 12.66 30.04
CA MET A 68 17.31 12.08 29.30
C MET A 68 15.98 12.77 29.64
N LYS A 69 15.28 13.25 28.62
CA LYS A 69 13.88 13.66 28.74
C LYS A 69 13.01 12.43 28.49
N VAL A 70 12.22 12.05 29.49
CA VAL A 70 11.19 11.01 29.33
C VAL A 70 10.08 11.64 28.50
N ILE A 71 10.00 11.26 27.24
CA ILE A 71 8.88 11.62 26.38
C ILE A 71 7.86 10.48 26.52
N PRO A 72 6.64 10.74 27.01
CA PRO A 72 5.63 9.71 27.12
C PRO A 72 5.35 9.12 25.73
N ILE A 73 5.21 7.81 25.67
CA ILE A 73 4.70 7.15 24.47
C ILE A 73 3.30 7.71 24.22
N GLN A 74 3.04 8.16 23.00
CA GLN A 74 1.70 8.63 22.65
C GLN A 74 0.85 7.39 22.41
N GLU A 75 -0.05 7.10 23.34
CA GLU A 75 -1.14 6.14 23.15
C GLU A 75 -2.30 6.75 22.35
#